data_AF-A0A838KRY6-F1
#
_entry.id   AF-A0A838KRY6-F1
#
_cell.length_a   1.000
_cell.length_b   1.000
_cell.length_c   1.000
_cell.angle_alpha   90.00
_cell.angle_beta   90.00
_cell.angle_gamma   90.00
#
_symmetry.space_group_name_H-M   'P 1'
#
loop_
_entity.id
_entity.type
_entity.pdbx_description
1 polymer ?
#
loop_
_entity_poly.entity_id
_entity_poly.type
_entity_poly.pdbx_seq_one_letter_code
_entity_poly.pdbx_strand_id
1 'polypeptide(L)' 'MGRGRAKAKQTKVARELKYREFNTDFNQLQRELHGDDRLSSADGSDATTGESEDFDDPYDEPGNGSANRR' A
#
# COMPACT_ATOMS: atom_id res chain seq x y z
N MET A 1 -3.40 5.62 -37.90
CA MET A 1 -1.95 5.87 -37.71
C MET A 1 -1.78 6.63 -36.40
N GLY A 2 -1.23 6.06 -35.33
CA GLY A 2 -1.09 6.83 -34.07
C GLY A 2 -0.86 6.02 -32.79
N ARG A 3 -1.24 4.74 -32.78
CA ARG A 3 -1.07 3.87 -31.60
C ARG A 3 0.41 3.63 -31.21
N GLY A 4 1.32 3.53 -32.18
CA GLY A 4 2.75 3.31 -31.92
C GLY A 4 3.43 4.44 -31.15
N ARG A 5 3.07 5.70 -31.46
CA ARG A 5 3.62 6.88 -30.77
C ARG A 5 3.08 7.01 -29.34
N ALA A 6 1.79 6.76 -29.15
CA ALA A 6 1.17 6.73 -27.83
C ALA A 6 1.80 5.64 -26.95
N LYS A 7 1.93 4.41 -27.47
CA LYS A 7 2.56 3.29 -26.76
C LYS A 7 4.00 3.60 -26.37
N ALA A 8 4.79 4.17 -27.28
CA ALA A 8 6.17 4.57 -26.99
C ALA A 8 6.25 5.62 -25.88
N LYS A 9 5.37 6.64 -25.89
CA LYS A 9 5.29 7.64 -24.81
C LYS A 9 4.95 6.99 -23.47
N GLN A 10 3.98 6.09 -23.44
CA GLN A 10 3.56 5.40 -22.21
C GLN A 10 4.67 4.50 -21.66
N THR A 11 5.37 3.74 -22.52
CA THR A 11 6.49 2.89 -22.07
C THR A 11 7.65 3.72 -21.51
N LYS A 12 7.93 4.90 -22.09
CA LYS A 12 8.93 5.83 -21.56
C LYS A 12 8.53 6.33 -20.17
N VAL A 13 7.30 6.84 -20.01
CA VAL A 13 6.78 7.32 -18.72
C VAL A 13 6.78 6.21 -17.66
N ALA A 14 6.33 5.01 -18.01
CA ALA A 14 6.31 3.87 -17.10
C ALA A 14 7.72 3.46 -16.65
N ARG A 15 8.71 3.51 -17.56
CA ARG A 15 10.11 3.22 -17.20
C ARG A 15 10.68 4.30 -16.29
N GLU A 16 10.44 5.57 -16.59
CA GLU A 16 10.85 6.69 -15.73
C GLU A 16 10.23 6.55 -14.34
N LEU A 17 8.95 6.18 -14.24
CA LEU A 17 8.29 5.97 -12.95
C LEU A 17 8.82 4.76 -12.19
N LYS A 18 9.11 3.66 -12.89
CA LYS A 18 9.59 2.41 -12.28
C LYS A 18 11.04 2.50 -11.80
N TYR A 19 11.89 3.19 -12.56
CA TYR A 19 13.33 3.25 -12.32
C TYR A 19 13.81 4.63 -11.89
N ARG A 20 12.90 5.55 -11.51
CA ARG A 20 13.33 6.78 -10.82
C ARG A 20 13.85 6.40 -9.44
N GLU A 21 15.04 6.89 -9.16
CA GLU A 21 15.61 6.84 -7.83
C GLU A 21 15.01 7.99 -7.02
N PHE A 22 14.31 7.66 -5.94
CA PHE A 22 13.80 8.65 -5.00
C PHE A 22 14.93 9.00 -4.04
N ASN A 23 15.44 10.22 -4.14
CA ASN A 23 16.30 10.80 -3.13
C ASN A 23 15.41 11.33 -2.00
N THR A 24 14.97 10.44 -1.13
CA THR A 24 14.22 10.80 0.07
C THR A 24 15.22 11.35 1.10
N ASP A 25 14.99 12.56 1.64
CA ASP A 25 15.82 13.09 2.72
C ASP A 25 15.49 12.37 4.03
N PHE A 26 16.27 11.34 4.36
CA PHE A 26 16.12 10.58 5.59
C PHE A 26 16.29 11.44 6.85
N ASN A 27 17.05 12.55 6.78
CA ASN A 27 17.21 13.45 7.92
C ASN A 27 15.91 14.18 8.24
N GLN A 28 15.14 14.55 7.21
CA GLN A 28 13.81 15.15 7.40
C GLN A 28 12.84 14.14 8.00
N LEU A 29 12.79 12.94 7.44
CA LEU A 29 11.92 11.86 7.93
C LEU A 29 12.22 11.51 9.40
N GLN A 30 13.50 11.44 9.77
CA GLN A 30 13.92 11.18 11.13
C GLN A 30 13.47 12.29 12.09
N ARG A 31 13.55 13.57 11.68
CA ARG A 31 13.08 14.70 12.51
C ARG A 31 11.57 14.66 12.73
N GLU A 32 10.79 14.30 11.70
CA GLU A 32 9.33 14.17 11.82
C GLU A 32 8.97 13.01 12.75
N LEU A 33 9.60 11.84 12.56
CA LEU A 33 9.36 10.66 13.40
C LEU A 33 9.69 10.89 14.89
N HIS A 34 10.78 11.60 15.19
CA HIS A 34 11.14 11.93 16.57
C HIS A 34 10.49 13.22 17.09
N GLY A 35 9.87 14.02 16.21
CA GLY A 35 9.29 15.33 16.52
C GLY A 35 7.84 15.26 16.99
N ASP A 36 7.09 14.24 16.58
CA ASP A 36 5.66 14.09 16.89
C ASP A 36 5.37 13.47 18.27
N ASP A 37 6.35 12.82 18.91
CA ASP A 37 6.19 12.29 20.28
C ASP A 37 5.93 13.40 21.32
N ARG A 38 6.21 14.66 21.00
CA ARG A 38 5.98 15.80 21.90
C ARG A 38 4.62 16.47 21.71
N LEU A 39 3.92 16.23 20.61
CA LEU A 39 2.61 16.80 20.32
C LEU A 39 1.46 15.83 20.60
N SER A 40 1.72 14.52 20.60
CA SER A 40 0.70 13.49 20.90
C SER A 40 0.33 13.36 22.39
N SER A 41 1.07 14.02 23.31
CA SER A 41 0.76 13.98 24.75
C SER A 41 -0.23 15.06 25.21
N ALA A 42 -0.77 15.88 24.29
CA ALA A 42 -1.61 17.04 24.63
C ALA A 42 -3.04 16.99 24.09
N ASP A 43 -3.47 15.91 23.44
CA ASP A 43 -4.88 15.72 23.08
C ASP A 43 -5.39 14.34 23.53
N GLY A 44 -6.54 14.37 24.19
CA GLY A 44 -6.99 13.35 25.12
C GLY A 44 -7.62 12.12 24.47
N SER A 45 -7.53 11.02 25.22
CA SER A 45 -8.59 10.02 25.45
C SER A 45 -9.37 9.51 24.23
N ASP A 46 -9.11 8.27 23.83
CA ASP A 46 -10.05 7.17 24.06
C ASP A 46 -9.39 5.84 23.71
N ALA A 47 -9.33 4.94 24.69
CA ALA A 47 -8.88 3.57 24.51
C ALA A 47 -10.12 2.70 24.30
N THR A 48 -10.60 2.57 23.06
CA THR A 48 -11.58 1.52 22.70
C THR A 48 -10.84 0.30 22.18
N THR A 49 -10.49 -0.57 23.12
CA THR A 49 -10.32 -2.00 22.89
C THR A 49 -11.63 -2.60 22.35
N GLY A 50 -11.54 -3.42 21.29
CA GLY A 50 -12.64 -4.22 20.74
C GLY A 50 -13.25 -3.57 19.49
N GLU A 51 -13.34 -4.21 18.32
CA GLU A 51 -13.54 -5.62 18.07
C GLU A 51 -12.76 -6.03 16.81
N SER A 52 -12.16 -7.22 16.82
CA SER A 52 -11.79 -7.88 15.57
C SER A 52 -13.07 -8.17 14.82
N GLU A 53 -13.42 -7.31 13.86
CA GLU A 53 -14.43 -7.64 12.86
C GLU A 53 -13.99 -8.95 12.23
N ASP A 54 -14.76 -10.01 12.51
CA ASP A 54 -14.76 -11.27 11.77
C ASP A 54 -15.02 -10.88 10.31
N PHE A 55 -13.95 -10.62 9.58
CA PHE A 55 -13.99 -10.31 8.17
C PHE A 55 -14.45 -11.61 7.52
N ASP A 56 -15.73 -11.69 7.14
CA ASP A 56 -16.25 -12.69 6.23
C ASP A 56 -15.41 -12.60 4.94
N ASP A 57 -14.29 -13.32 4.90
CA ASP A 57 -13.42 -13.41 3.74
C ASP A 57 -14.08 -14.36 2.75
N PRO A 58 -14.67 -13.87 1.64
CA PRO A 58 -15.32 -14.73 0.65
C PRO A 58 -14.31 -15.64 -0.08
N TYR A 59 -13.02 -15.54 0.24
CA TYR A 59 -11.95 -16.38 -0.27
C TYR A 59 -11.50 -17.50 0.69
N ASP A 60 -12.00 -17.55 1.94
CA ASP A 60 -11.71 -18.66 2.87
C ASP A 60 -12.69 -19.84 2.67
N GLU A 61 -12.88 -20.26 1.41
CA GLU A 61 -13.66 -21.45 1.07
C GLU A 61 -12.71 -22.65 0.88
N PRO A 62 -12.72 -23.66 1.79
CA PRO A 62 -12.00 -24.91 1.58
C PRO A 62 -12.81 -25.81 0.64
N GLY A 63 -12.86 -25.44 -0.64
CA GLY A 63 -13.91 -25.94 -1.54
C GLY A 63 -13.53 -26.24 -2.98
N ASN A 64 -12.25 -26.40 -3.33
CA ASN A 64 -11.90 -26.87 -4.68
C ASN A 64 -11.15 -28.20 -4.69
N GLY A 65 -11.74 -29.18 -4.00
CA GLY A 65 -11.54 -30.59 -4.30
C GLY A 65 -12.36 -30.99 -5.53
N SER A 66 -12.04 -30.44 -6.71
CA SER A 66 -12.61 -30.97 -7.96
C SER A 66 -11.97 -32.33 -8.23
N ALA A 67 -12.63 -33.35 -7.69
CA ALA A 67 -12.40 -34.75 -7.97
C ALA A 67 -12.48 -34.99 -9.48
N ASN A 68 -11.33 -35.18 -10.13
CA ASN A 68 -11.26 -35.86 -11.41
C ASN A 68 -11.64 -37.33 -11.17
N ARG A 69 -12.95 -37.59 -11.14
CA ARG A 69 -13.53 -38.92 -11.24
C ARG A 69 -13.29 -39.44 -12.65
N ARG A 70 -12.44 -40.47 -12.71
CA ARG A 70 -12.37 -41.59 -13.67
C ARG A 70 -12.33 -41.24 -15.16
#